data_AF-A0A1Q3ZMQ5-F1
#
_entry.id   AF-A0A1Q3ZMQ5-F1
#
_cell.length_a   1.000
_cell.length_b   1.000
_cell.length_c   1.000
_cell.angle_alpha   90.00
_cell.angle_beta   90.00
_cell.angle_gamma   90.00
#
_symmetry.space_group_name_H-M   'P 1'
#
loop_
_entity.id
_entity.type
_entity.pdbx_description
1 polymer ?
#
loop_
_entity_poly.entity_id
_entity_poly.type
_entity_poly.pdbx_seq_one_letter_code
_entity_poly.pdbx_strand_id
1 'polypeptide(L)'
;MRTIPTACYFQQINEAAKAGNDLKIYKINHSDYENFDFCIYQNLSTLEIELVTDKETASGYDSDNSYRQLLDWNKYYPFIPKTPIAAYVLPKDLSVGEEVILEDYISNEGPTKTSRKAKWNGQDFELL
;
A
#
# COMPACT_ATOMS: atom_id res chain seq x y z
N MET A 1 -14.85 15.68 -9.79
CA MET A 1 -14.17 15.05 -8.64
C MET A 1 -13.90 13.61 -9.04
N ARG A 2 -12.63 13.20 -9.10
CA ARG A 2 -12.26 11.84 -9.52
C ARG A 2 -12.33 10.87 -8.34
N THR A 3 -12.43 9.59 -8.65
CA THR A 3 -12.35 8.50 -7.67
C THR A 3 -10.95 7.92 -7.67
N ILE A 4 -10.39 7.69 -6.48
CA ILE A 4 -9.13 6.98 -6.25
C ILE A 4 -9.46 5.52 -5.95
N PRO A 5 -9.05 4.57 -6.81
CA PRO A 5 -9.33 3.16 -6.61
C PRO A 5 -8.59 2.58 -5.40
N THR A 6 -9.18 1.55 -4.81
CA THR A 6 -8.58 0.79 -3.70
C THR A 6 -8.14 -0.60 -4.16
N ALA A 7 -6.87 -0.95 -3.92
CA ALA A 7 -6.32 -2.27 -4.19
C ALA A 7 -6.16 -3.06 -2.89
N CYS A 8 -6.86 -4.19 -2.79
CA CYS A 8 -7.02 -4.97 -1.55
C CYS A 8 -6.20 -6.28 -1.57
N TYR A 9 -5.74 -6.67 -2.76
CA TYR A 9 -4.98 -7.89 -2.99
C TYR A 9 -3.60 -7.57 -3.57
N PHE A 10 -2.61 -8.38 -3.21
CA PHE A 10 -1.25 -8.21 -3.69
C PHE A 10 -1.14 -8.19 -5.22
N GLN A 11 -1.99 -8.99 -5.89
CA GLN A 11 -2.11 -8.98 -7.34
C GLN A 11 -2.59 -7.63 -7.87
N GLN A 12 -3.68 -7.06 -7.33
CA GLN A 12 -4.21 -5.77 -7.76
C GLN A 12 -3.21 -4.64 -7.53
N ILE A 13 -2.51 -4.68 -6.40
CA ILE A 13 -1.46 -3.72 -6.04
C ILE A 13 -0.34 -3.78 -7.10
N ASN A 14 0.12 -4.99 -7.46
CA ASN A 14 1.13 -5.18 -8.48
C ASN A 14 0.66 -4.77 -9.88
N GLU A 15 -0.57 -5.09 -10.27
CA GLU A 15 -1.15 -4.67 -11.55
C GLU A 15 -1.20 -3.13 -11.65
N ALA A 16 -1.62 -2.46 -10.58
CA ALA A 16 -1.64 -1.00 -10.52
C ALA A 16 -0.24 -0.38 -10.63
N ALA A 17 0.76 -0.95 -9.94
CA ALA A 17 2.15 -0.51 -10.04
C ALA A 17 2.72 -0.72 -11.45
N LYS A 18 2.52 -1.90 -12.04
CA LYS A 18 2.98 -2.25 -13.40
C LYS A 18 2.28 -1.41 -14.48
N ALA A 19 1.07 -0.92 -14.21
CA ALA A 19 0.38 0.06 -15.05
C ALA A 19 0.96 1.50 -14.92
N GLY A 20 2.01 1.69 -14.10
CA GLY A 20 2.70 2.95 -13.92
C GLY A 20 2.03 3.91 -12.94
N ASN A 21 1.12 3.42 -12.07
CA ASN A 21 0.55 4.25 -11.01
C ASN A 21 1.49 4.30 -9.81
N ASP A 22 1.42 5.40 -9.05
CA ASP A 22 1.99 5.40 -7.70
C ASP A 22 1.02 4.73 -6.73
N LEU A 23 1.56 4.27 -5.59
CA LEU A 23 0.78 3.55 -4.59
C LEU A 23 1.00 4.19 -3.23
N LYS A 24 -0.10 4.40 -2.51
CA LYS A 24 -0.06 4.68 -1.08
C LYS A 24 -0.48 3.41 -0.34
N ILE A 25 0.51 2.71 0.22
CA ILE A 25 0.33 1.43 0.91
C ILE A 25 0.05 1.68 2.41
N TYR A 26 -0.90 0.92 2.96
CA TYR A 26 -1.22 0.88 4.38
C TYR A 26 -1.13 -0.56 4.89
N LYS A 27 -0.66 -0.69 6.12
CA LYS A 27 -0.75 -1.94 6.89
C LYS A 27 -2.22 -2.21 7.27
N ILE A 28 -2.63 -3.47 7.20
CA ILE A 28 -3.94 -3.93 7.65
C ILE A 28 -3.79 -4.92 8.82
N ASN A 29 -4.48 -4.62 9.92
CA ASN A 29 -4.52 -5.43 11.13
C ASN A 29 -5.69 -6.41 11.02
N HIS A 30 -5.38 -7.69 10.85
CA HIS A 30 -6.39 -8.75 10.82
C HIS A 30 -6.57 -9.47 12.16
N SER A 31 -5.63 -9.27 13.09
CA SER A 31 -5.61 -9.94 14.39
C SER A 31 -4.75 -9.15 15.37
N ASP A 32 -5.07 -9.25 16.66
CA ASP A 32 -4.19 -8.80 17.74
C ASP A 32 -2.95 -9.70 17.89
N TYR A 33 -2.95 -10.88 17.29
CA TYR A 33 -1.85 -11.84 17.33
C TYR A 33 -0.91 -11.67 16.13
N GLU A 34 -0.07 -10.64 16.15
CA GLU A 34 0.90 -10.39 15.07
C GLU A 34 2.30 -10.87 15.47
N ASN A 35 2.72 -12.02 14.94
CA ASN A 35 3.97 -12.69 15.34
C ASN A 35 4.99 -12.85 14.22
N PHE A 36 4.66 -12.44 13.00
CA PHE A 36 5.55 -12.54 11.85
C PHE A 36 5.90 -11.14 11.39
N ASP A 37 7.19 -10.87 11.25
CA ASP A 37 7.68 -9.59 10.75
C ASP A 37 7.54 -9.57 9.22
N PHE A 38 7.17 -8.41 8.67
CA PHE A 38 7.19 -8.17 7.23
C PHE A 38 7.47 -6.70 6.92
N CYS A 39 7.99 -6.43 5.74
CA CYS A 39 8.08 -5.10 5.14
C CYS A 39 7.73 -5.18 3.65
N ILE A 40 7.52 -4.03 3.01
CA ILE A 40 7.17 -3.96 1.59
C ILE A 40 8.22 -3.16 0.82
N TYR A 41 8.71 -3.75 -0.26
CA TYR A 41 9.60 -3.09 -1.22
C TYR A 41 8.95 -3.00 -2.58
N GLN A 42 9.46 -2.08 -3.38
CA GLN A 42 9.21 -2.02 -4.81
C GLN A 42 10.51 -2.09 -5.58
N ASN A 43 10.59 -2.98 -6.56
CA ASN A 43 11.64 -2.96 -7.57
C ASN A 43 11.36 -1.80 -8.55
N LEU A 44 12.29 -0.85 -8.68
CA LEU A 44 12.13 0.35 -9.49
C LEU A 44 12.23 0.09 -10.99
N SER A 45 12.81 -1.04 -11.40
CA SER A 45 12.93 -1.43 -12.82
C SER A 45 11.68 -2.16 -13.32
N THR A 46 11.12 -3.06 -12.51
CA THR A 46 9.93 -3.86 -12.88
C THR A 46 8.62 -3.29 -12.34
N LEU A 47 8.70 -2.32 -11.42
CA LEU A 47 7.62 -1.77 -10.61
C LEU A 47 6.92 -2.78 -9.71
N GLU A 48 7.45 -4.01 -9.62
CA GLU A 48 6.89 -5.09 -8.80
C GLU A 48 6.99 -4.77 -7.32
N ILE A 49 5.89 -5.05 -6.62
CA ILE A 49 5.77 -4.91 -5.18
C ILE A 49 6.07 -6.27 -4.56
N GLU A 50 6.94 -6.30 -3.56
CA GLU A 50 7.42 -7.51 -2.91
C GLU A 50 7.18 -7.43 -1.40
N LEU A 51 6.64 -8.51 -0.83
CA LEU A 51 6.51 -8.70 0.60
C LEU A 51 7.71 -9.50 1.09
N VAL A 52 8.48 -8.91 1.99
CA VAL A 52 9.71 -9.49 2.53
C VAL A 52 9.50 -9.81 4.00
N THR A 53 9.76 -11.06 4.41
CA THR A 53 9.56 -11.55 5.79
C THR A 53 10.86 -11.87 6.52
N ASP A 54 12.01 -11.76 5.85
CA ASP A 54 13.31 -12.03 6.43
C ASP A 54 14.26 -10.83 6.31
N LYS A 55 15.11 -10.66 7.32
CA LYS A 55 15.97 -9.47 7.44
C LYS A 55 17.15 -9.50 6.47
N GLU A 56 17.55 -10.66 5.99
CA GLU A 56 18.69 -10.81 5.09
C GLU A 56 18.33 -10.30 3.69
N THR A 57 17.18 -10.73 3.16
CA THR A 57 16.61 -10.22 1.90
C THR A 57 16.38 -8.71 1.98
N ALA A 58 15.77 -8.23 3.07
CA ALA A 58 15.52 -6.80 3.25
C ALA A 58 16.84 -5.99 3.27
N SER A 59 17.86 -6.46 3.99
CA SER A 59 19.17 -5.81 4.00
C SER A 59 19.84 -5.82 2.61
N GLY A 60 19.62 -6.86 1.82
CA GLY A 60 20.04 -6.90 0.42
C GLY A 60 19.39 -5.78 -0.39
N TYR A 61 18.07 -5.62 -0.26
CA TYR A 61 17.31 -4.58 -0.95
C TYR A 61 17.67 -3.16 -0.49
N ASP A 62 17.89 -2.95 0.81
CA ASP A 62 18.35 -1.66 1.36
C ASP A 62 19.69 -1.21 0.76
N SER A 63 20.56 -2.17 0.40
CA SER A 63 21.86 -1.89 -0.22
C SER A 63 21.80 -1.73 -1.75
N ASP A 64 20.65 -2.04 -2.36
CA ASP A 64 20.43 -2.00 -3.81
C ASP A 64 19.53 -0.83 -4.20
N ASN A 65 20.08 0.15 -4.92
CA ASN A 65 19.34 1.32 -5.42
C ASN A 65 18.24 0.96 -6.44
N SER A 66 18.14 -0.30 -6.87
CA SER A 66 17.05 -0.82 -7.69
C SER A 66 15.78 -1.03 -6.89
N TYR A 67 15.83 -0.92 -5.56
CA TYR A 67 14.70 -1.12 -4.67
C TYR A 67 14.36 0.14 -3.88
N ARG A 68 13.07 0.29 -3.58
CA ARG A 68 12.54 1.33 -2.70
C ARG A 68 11.64 0.69 -1.65
N GLN A 69 11.93 0.93 -0.38
CA GLN A 69 11.04 0.53 0.70
C GLN A 69 9.76 1.40 0.68
N LEU A 70 8.59 0.77 0.68
CA LEU A 70 7.29 1.43 0.71
C LEU A 70 6.60 1.35 2.07
N LEU A 71 6.89 0.29 2.82
CA LEU A 71 6.38 0.09 4.18
C LEU A 71 7.50 -0.54 5.01
N ASP A 72 7.80 0.11 6.14
CA ASP A 72 8.79 -0.38 7.09
C ASP A 72 8.33 -1.69 7.77
N TRP A 73 9.20 -2.28 8.58
CA TRP A 73 8.92 -3.48 9.35
C TRP A 73 7.66 -3.32 10.20
N ASN A 74 6.69 -4.17 9.90
CA ASN A 74 5.44 -4.33 10.61
C ASN A 74 5.26 -5.79 10.97
N LYS A 75 4.26 -6.07 11.81
CA LYS A 75 3.88 -7.43 12.15
C LYS A 75 2.56 -7.82 11.50
N TYR A 76 2.40 -9.10 11.19
CA TYR A 76 1.16 -9.67 10.71
C TYR A 76 0.94 -11.09 11.22
N TYR A 77 -0.26 -11.60 10.99
CA TYR A 77 -0.65 -12.97 11.26
C TYR A 77 -0.86 -13.73 9.93
N PRO A 78 0.01 -14.69 9.55
CA PRO A 78 0.05 -15.29 8.22
C PRO A 78 -1.04 -16.35 7.99
N PHE A 79 -1.75 -16.76 9.05
CA PHE A 79 -2.77 -17.80 8.96
C PHE A 79 -4.16 -17.26 8.59
N ILE A 80 -4.25 -16.00 8.17
CA ILE A 80 -5.46 -15.40 7.61
C ILE A 80 -5.25 -15.23 6.10
N PRO A 81 -6.21 -15.65 5.25
CA PRO A 81 -6.07 -15.60 3.78
C PRO A 81 -6.12 -14.17 3.19
N LYS A 82 -6.06 -13.13 4.03
CA LYS A 82 -6.12 -11.73 3.62
C LYS A 82 -4.72 -11.15 3.58
N THR A 83 -4.46 -10.34 2.55
CA THR A 83 -3.22 -9.58 2.42
C THR A 83 -3.02 -8.68 3.65
N PRO A 84 -1.81 -8.57 4.23
CA PRO A 84 -1.55 -7.70 5.38
C PRO A 84 -1.45 -6.21 5.00
N ILE A 85 -1.76 -5.86 3.74
CA ILE A 85 -1.70 -4.52 3.19
C ILE A 85 -2.89 -4.23 2.29
N ALA A 86 -3.22 -2.95 2.14
CA ALA A 86 -4.07 -2.40 1.10
C ALA A 86 -3.45 -1.12 0.56
N ALA A 87 -3.85 -0.66 -0.61
CA ALA A 87 -3.29 0.56 -1.20
C ALA A 87 -4.33 1.41 -1.92
N TYR A 88 -4.10 2.73 -1.91
CA TYR A 88 -4.73 3.62 -2.88
C TYR A 88 -3.89 3.69 -4.15
N VAL A 89 -4.57 3.59 -5.30
CA VAL A 89 -3.95 3.71 -6.62
C VAL A 89 -3.90 5.18 -7.01
N LEU A 90 -2.72 5.78 -6.93
CA LEU A 90 -2.52 7.20 -7.18
C LEU A 90 -2.22 7.43 -8.67
N PRO A 91 -3.08 8.15 -9.40
CA PRO A 91 -2.76 8.54 -10.76
C PRO A 91 -1.62 9.55 -10.76
N LYS A 92 -0.77 9.51 -11.78
CA LYS A 92 0.45 10.34 -11.87
C LYS A 92 0.18 11.85 -11.91
N ASP A 93 -1.02 12.26 -12.29
CA ASP A 93 -1.46 13.66 -12.35
C ASP A 93 -2.16 14.15 -11.07
N LEU A 94 -2.22 13.33 -10.01
CA LEU A 94 -2.83 13.71 -8.73
C LEU A 94 -2.08 14.87 -8.08
N SER A 95 -2.76 16.01 -7.94
CA SER A 95 -2.14 17.24 -7.44
C SER A 95 -2.33 17.41 -5.93
N VAL A 96 -1.34 18.00 -5.25
CA VAL A 96 -1.49 18.39 -3.84
C VAL A 96 -2.65 19.37 -3.70
N GLY A 97 -3.52 19.08 -2.75
CA GLY A 97 -4.74 19.82 -2.48
C GLY A 97 -5.96 19.39 -3.30
N GLU A 98 -5.82 18.42 -4.21
CA GLU A 98 -6.94 17.87 -4.98
C GLU A 98 -7.92 17.13 -4.06
N GLU A 99 -9.19 17.49 -4.16
CA GLU A 99 -10.28 16.76 -3.51
C GLU A 99 -10.74 15.60 -4.38
N VAL A 100 -10.87 14.43 -3.77
CA VAL A 100 -11.19 13.16 -4.43
C VAL A 100 -12.22 12.37 -3.63
N ILE A 101 -12.73 11.32 -4.26
CA ILE A 101 -13.48 10.25 -3.59
C ILE A 101 -12.55 9.05 -3.45
N LEU A 102 -12.29 8.58 -2.24
CA LEU A 102 -11.69 7.27 -2.01
C LEU A 102 -12.78 6.23 -2.30
N GLU A 103 -12.54 5.30 -3.23
CA GLU A 103 -13.49 4.25 -3.61
C GLU A 103 -13.93 3.45 -2.38
N ASP A 104 -12.96 2.84 -1.71
CA ASP A 104 -13.13 2.19 -0.42
C ASP A 104 -12.16 2.82 0.59
N TYR A 105 -12.69 3.40 1.66
CA TYR A 105 -11.88 3.87 2.76
C TYR A 105 -11.10 2.69 3.40
N ILE A 106 -9.79 2.86 3.55
CA ILE A 106 -8.91 1.88 4.18
C ILE A 106 -8.82 2.26 5.66
N SER A 107 -9.43 1.46 6.54
CA SER A 107 -9.21 1.55 7.98
C SER A 107 -8.01 0.69 8.38
N ASN A 108 -7.66 0.74 9.67
CA ASN A 108 -6.71 -0.19 10.27
C ASN A 108 -7.11 -1.67 10.12
N GLU A 109 -8.41 -1.98 10.05
CA GLU A 109 -8.95 -3.34 9.90
C GLU A 109 -9.14 -3.75 8.43
N GLY A 110 -9.00 -2.79 7.51
CA GLY A 110 -9.05 -3.01 6.08
C GLY A 110 -10.01 -2.08 5.34
N PRO A 111 -10.20 -2.31 4.03
CA PRO A 111 -11.15 -1.58 3.20
C PRO A 111 -12.60 -1.74 3.71
N THR A 112 -13.31 -0.64 3.93
CA THR A 112 -14.62 -0.63 4.60
C THR A 112 -15.82 -0.66 3.63
N LYS A 113 -15.60 -0.88 2.32
CA LYS A 113 -16.66 -0.81 1.27
C LYS A 113 -17.48 0.48 1.30
N THR A 114 -16.89 1.55 1.81
CA THR A 114 -17.56 2.83 2.03
C THR A 114 -16.68 3.91 1.43
N SER A 115 -17.23 4.65 0.49
CA SER A 115 -16.51 5.77 -0.11
C SER A 115 -16.42 6.94 0.86
N ARG A 116 -15.30 7.67 0.79
CA ARG A 116 -15.06 8.86 1.61
C ARG A 116 -14.52 9.98 0.75
N LYS A 117 -14.98 11.20 1.01
CA LYS A 117 -14.37 12.38 0.43
C LYS A 117 -13.06 12.66 1.17
N ALA A 118 -12.00 12.96 0.43
CA ALA A 118 -10.70 13.27 1.01
C ALA A 118 -9.95 14.29 0.16
N LYS A 119 -8.86 14.81 0.72
CA LYS A 119 -7.93 15.72 0.07
C LYS A 119 -6.52 15.13 0.10
N TRP A 120 -5.84 15.09 -1.05
CA TRP A 120 -4.46 14.65 -1.13
C TRP A 120 -3.52 15.75 -0.61
N ASN A 121 -2.68 15.45 0.38
CA ASN A 121 -1.72 16.44 0.93
C ASN A 121 -0.29 16.28 0.39
N GLY A 122 -0.06 15.36 -0.56
CA GLY A 122 1.28 15.03 -1.08
C GLY A 122 1.91 13.79 -0.44
N GLN A 123 1.35 13.32 0.68
CA GLN A 123 1.85 12.16 1.42
C GLN A 123 0.73 11.19 1.83
N ASP A 124 -0.46 11.71 2.14
CA ASP A 124 -1.62 10.96 2.58
C ASP A 124 -2.94 11.67 2.19
N PHE A 125 -4.05 10.99 2.45
CA PHE A 125 -5.40 11.52 2.28
C PHE A 125 -5.97 12.04 3.61
N GLU A 126 -6.36 13.31 3.62
CA GLU A 126 -7.08 13.93 4.73
C GLU A 126 -8.58 13.81 4.47
N LEU A 127 -9.32 13.14 5.37
CA LEU A 127 -10.77 13.02 5.25
C LEU A 127 -11.46 14.38 5.42
N LEU A 128 -12.50 14.63 4.61
CA LEU A 128 -13.30 15.86 4.60
C LEU A 128 -14.71 15.65 5.18
#